data_AF-A0A7V9ZHK2-F1
#
_entry.id   AF-A0A7V9ZHK2-F1
#
_cell.length_a   1.000
_cell.length_b   1.000
_cell.length_c   1.000
_cell.angle_alpha   90.00
_cell.angle_beta   90.00
_cell.angle_gamma   90.00
#
_symmetry.space_group_name_H-M   'P 1'
#
loop_
_entity.id
_entity.type
_entity.pdbx_description
1 polymer ?
#
loop_
_entity_poly.entity_id
_entity_poly.type
_entity_poly.pdbx_seq_one_letter_code
_entity_poly.pdbx_strand_id
1 'polypeptide(L)'
;MEVLGDLSPDQVRLRFPPSPTGSLHVGSVRSGLFNWAFARHFGGTLVLRIEDTDEARNIETGVASVLDSLRWLGIDWDEGPEVGGPYAPYVQSQRLDIYADVAVRLHAAGEAYDCYCSQAELDERREAARAEGRTSGYDGHCRSLTEEQMA
;
A
#
# COMPACT_ATOMS: atom_id res chain seq x y z
N MET A 1 28.17 10.83 9.89
CA MET A 1 26.77 11.18 9.62
C MET A 1 25.93 10.14 10.33
N GLU A 2 25.15 10.56 11.33
CA GLU A 2 24.33 9.69 12.18
C GLU A 2 23.02 9.38 11.45
N VAL A 3 23.05 8.39 10.56
CA VAL A 3 21.94 8.09 9.63
C VAL A 3 20.70 7.55 10.36
N LEU A 4 20.87 6.97 11.55
CA LEU A 4 19.80 6.32 12.30
C LEU A 4 19.19 7.19 13.41
N GLY A 5 19.78 8.35 13.74
CA GLY A 5 19.38 9.12 14.91
C GLY A 5 19.42 8.23 16.17
N ASP A 6 18.30 8.20 16.90
CA ASP A 6 18.16 7.42 18.14
C ASP A 6 17.83 5.93 17.94
N LEU A 7 17.69 5.46 16.69
CA LEU A 7 17.37 4.05 16.40
C LEU A 7 18.61 3.16 16.56
N SER A 8 18.46 2.04 17.27
CA SER A 8 19.48 0.99 17.24
C SER A 8 19.46 0.25 15.89
N PRO A 9 20.61 -0.26 15.40
CA PRO A 9 20.68 -0.90 14.08
C PRO A 9 19.70 -2.07 13.89
N ASP A 10 19.47 -2.86 14.94
CA ASP A 10 18.53 -3.99 14.97
C ASP A 10 17.04 -3.57 14.92
N GLN A 11 16.74 -2.29 15.20
CA GLN A 11 15.39 -1.73 15.08
C GLN A 11 15.06 -1.26 13.65
N VAL A 12 16.03 -1.25 12.74
CA VAL A 12 15.79 -0.89 11.34
C VAL A 12 14.85 -1.91 10.70
N ARG A 13 13.68 -1.45 10.26
CA ARG A 13 12.69 -2.27 9.55
C ARG A 13 12.26 -1.57 8.28
N LEU A 14 12.49 -2.22 7.15
CA LEU A 14 12.19 -1.70 5.83
C LEU A 14 11.25 -2.65 5.10
N ARG A 15 10.57 -2.16 4.05
CA ARG A 15 9.72 -3.03 3.22
C ARG A 15 9.92 -2.82 1.73
N PHE A 16 9.82 -3.92 0.99
CA PHE A 16 9.61 -3.93 -0.46
C PHE A 16 8.15 -4.34 -0.75
N PRO A 17 7.30 -3.42 -1.26
CA PRO A 17 5.88 -3.68 -1.44
C PRO A 17 5.45 -3.78 -2.93
N PRO A 18 5.78 -4.87 -3.66
CA PRO A 18 5.41 -5.01 -5.07
C PRO A 18 3.92 -5.37 -5.25
N SER A 19 3.30 -4.83 -6.30
CA SER A 19 2.00 -5.30 -6.79
C SER A 19 2.20 -6.38 -7.87
N PRO A 20 1.44 -7.48 -7.86
CA PRO A 20 1.61 -8.60 -8.78
C PRO A 20 0.94 -8.36 -10.16
N THR A 21 1.15 -7.19 -10.75
CA THR A 21 0.50 -6.76 -12.00
C THR A 21 1.34 -7.01 -13.26
N GLY A 22 2.43 -7.76 -13.14
CA GLY A 22 3.38 -8.03 -14.23
C GLY A 22 4.81 -8.22 -13.73
N SER A 23 5.77 -8.24 -14.68
CA SER A 23 7.19 -8.37 -14.36
C SER A 23 7.69 -7.19 -13.53
N LEU A 24 8.60 -7.46 -12.58
CA LEU A 24 9.24 -6.42 -11.79
C LEU A 24 10.04 -5.48 -12.71
N HIS A 25 9.61 -4.22 -12.80
CA HIS A 25 10.37 -3.21 -13.53
C HIS A 25 11.65 -2.83 -12.76
N VAL A 26 12.69 -2.44 -13.49
CA VAL A 26 14.02 -2.10 -12.94
C VAL A 26 13.96 -1.05 -11.83
N GLY A 27 13.05 -0.08 -11.94
CA GLY A 27 12.85 0.94 -10.89
C GLY A 27 12.32 0.38 -9.56
N SER A 28 11.42 -0.62 -9.61
CA SER A 28 10.94 -1.33 -8.43
C SER A 28 12.06 -2.15 -7.83
N VAL A 29 12.80 -2.89 -8.66
CA VAL A 29 13.97 -3.67 -8.23
C VAL A 29 15.01 -2.78 -7.55
N ARG A 30 15.31 -1.61 -8.10
CA ARG A 30 16.23 -0.63 -7.49
C ARG A 30 15.76 -0.23 -6.07
N SER A 31 14.46 0.01 -5.92
CA SER A 31 13.89 0.39 -4.62
C SER A 31 13.96 -0.77 -3.63
N GLY A 32 13.64 -1.99 -4.06
CA GLY A 32 13.81 -3.22 -3.28
C GLY A 32 15.26 -3.45 -2.85
N LEU A 33 16.21 -3.30 -3.77
CA LEU A 33 17.65 -3.43 -3.53
C LEU A 33 18.15 -2.42 -2.50
N PHE A 34 17.70 -1.16 -2.56
CA PHE A 34 18.11 -0.15 -1.58
C PHE A 34 17.57 -0.46 -0.19
N ASN A 35 16.32 -0.92 -0.08
CA ASN A 35 15.75 -1.32 1.19
C ASN A 35 16.50 -2.54 1.76
N TRP A 36 16.77 -3.53 0.91
CA TRP A 36 17.54 -4.72 1.27
C TRP A 36 18.95 -4.37 1.73
N ALA A 37 19.69 -3.59 0.95
CA ALA A 37 21.07 -3.22 1.27
C ALA A 37 21.15 -2.39 2.56
N PHE A 38 20.19 -1.49 2.79
CA PHE A 38 20.13 -0.70 4.02
C PHE A 38 19.82 -1.58 5.24
N ALA A 39 18.84 -2.49 5.13
CA ALA A 39 18.54 -3.45 6.19
C ALA A 39 19.76 -4.32 6.50
N ARG A 40 20.41 -4.90 5.49
CA ARG A 40 21.61 -5.74 5.66
C ARG A 40 22.79 -4.95 6.23
N HIS A 41 22.99 -3.69 5.82
CA HIS A 41 24.07 -2.84 6.35
C HIS A 41 23.97 -2.62 7.86
N PHE A 42 22.75 -2.49 8.38
CA PHE A 42 22.50 -2.26 9.81
C PHE A 42 22.09 -3.52 10.58
N GLY A 43 22.01 -4.68 9.93
CA GLY A 43 21.50 -5.90 10.57
C GLY A 43 20.01 -5.85 10.93
N GLY A 44 19.25 -5.00 10.23
CA GLY A 44 17.80 -4.85 10.38
C GLY A 44 16.99 -5.86 9.57
N THR A 45 15.67 -5.65 9.52
CA THR A 45 14.69 -6.52 8.85
C THR A 45 14.26 -5.95 7.50
N LEU A 46 14.27 -6.76 6.45
CA LEU A 46 13.54 -6.52 5.22
C LEU A 46 12.23 -7.32 5.22
N VAL A 47 11.12 -6.61 5.06
CA VAL A 47 9.77 -7.17 4.91
C VAL A 47 9.36 -7.18 3.44
N LEU A 48 8.99 -8.33 2.90
CA LEU A 48 8.32 -8.46 1.61
C LEU A 48 6.81 -8.49 1.83
N ARG A 49 6.06 -7.55 1.24
CA ARG A 49 4.60 -7.51 1.33
C ARG A 49 3.96 -7.36 -0.04
N ILE A 50 3.10 -8.28 -0.42
CA ILE A 50 2.43 -8.26 -1.73
C ILE A 50 1.23 -7.31 -1.65
N GLU A 51 1.20 -6.29 -2.50
CA GLU A 51 0.14 -5.28 -2.58
C GLU A 51 -0.83 -5.63 -3.73
N ASP A 52 -1.67 -6.63 -3.51
CA ASP A 52 -2.59 -7.24 -4.48
C ASP A 52 -4.04 -6.76 -4.33
N THR A 53 -4.27 -5.53 -3.87
CA THR A 53 -5.62 -4.99 -3.62
C THR A 53 -6.41 -4.65 -4.88
N ASP A 54 -5.75 -4.52 -6.04
CA ASP A 54 -6.40 -4.29 -7.32
C ASP A 54 -6.54 -5.61 -8.09
N GLU A 55 -7.61 -6.34 -7.80
CA GLU A 55 -7.89 -7.65 -8.38
C GLU A 55 -7.91 -7.63 -9.92
N ALA A 56 -8.43 -6.55 -10.52
CA ALA A 56 -8.54 -6.42 -11.98
C ALA A 56 -7.18 -6.30 -12.68
N ARG A 57 -6.15 -5.84 -11.97
CA ARG A 57 -4.79 -5.70 -12.52
C ARG A 57 -3.85 -6.83 -12.11
N ASN A 58 -4.22 -7.66 -11.14
CA ASN A 58 -3.40 -8.76 -10.69
C ASN A 58 -3.31 -9.86 -11.75
N ILE A 59 -2.14 -10.49 -11.86
CA ILE A 59 -1.93 -11.65 -12.71
C ILE A 59 -1.76 -12.87 -11.80
N GLU A 60 -2.40 -13.98 -12.15
CA GLU A 60 -2.38 -15.22 -11.37
C GLU A 60 -0.96 -15.68 -11.00
N THR A 61 -0.02 -15.57 -11.94
CA THR A 61 1.40 -15.92 -11.75
C THR A 61 2.26 -14.78 -11.19
N GLY A 62 1.68 -13.61 -10.95
CA GLY A 62 2.39 -12.38 -10.59
C GLY A 62 3.15 -12.50 -9.27
N VAL A 63 2.55 -13.11 -8.25
CA VAL A 63 3.22 -13.32 -6.95
C VAL A 63 4.44 -14.23 -7.13
N ALA A 64 4.28 -15.38 -7.80
CA ALA A 64 5.39 -16.31 -8.04
C ALA A 64 6.51 -15.64 -8.84
N SER A 65 6.17 -14.86 -9.88
CA SER A 65 7.14 -14.13 -10.68
C SER A 65 7.96 -13.11 -9.86
N VAL A 66 7.32 -12.43 -8.90
CA VAL A 66 8.01 -11.53 -7.96
C VAL A 66 8.99 -12.31 -7.09
N LEU A 67 8.56 -13.42 -6.47
CA LEU A 67 9.41 -14.23 -5.59
C LEU A 67 10.62 -14.80 -6.34
N ASP A 68 10.41 -15.33 -7.55
CA ASP A 68 11.47 -15.90 -8.36
C ASP A 68 12.47 -14.85 -8.83
N SER A 69 11.99 -13.66 -9.20
CA SER A 69 12.86 -12.54 -9.57
C SER A 69 13.75 -12.11 -8.41
N LEU A 70 13.21 -12.03 -7.18
CA LEU A 70 13.98 -11.66 -6.00
C LEU A 70 15.03 -12.72 -5.64
N ARG A 71 14.67 -14.01 -5.72
CA ARG A 71 15.60 -15.13 -5.52
C ARG A 71 16.73 -15.10 -6.54
N TRP A 72 16.41 -14.88 -7.82
CA TRP A 72 17.41 -14.80 -8.88
C TRP A 72 18.39 -13.64 -8.66
N LEU A 73 17.90 -12.52 -8.13
CA LEU A 73 18.73 -11.36 -7.77
C LEU A 73 19.53 -11.53 -6.46
N GLY A 74 19.28 -12.60 -5.70
CA GLY A 74 19.88 -12.81 -4.38
C GLY A 74 19.34 -11.86 -3.30
N ILE A 75 18.13 -11.32 -3.49
CA ILE A 75 17.46 -10.45 -2.51
C ILE A 75 16.54 -11.34 -1.67
N ASP A 76 17.02 -11.73 -0.48
CA ASP A 76 16.24 -12.43 0.53
C ASP A 76 15.43 -11.47 1.39
N TRP A 77 14.39 -11.97 2.07
CA TRP A 77 13.56 -11.22 3.00
C TRP A 77 13.42 -11.97 4.31
N ASP A 78 13.37 -11.22 5.41
CA ASP A 78 13.34 -11.77 6.77
C ASP A 78 11.89 -12.03 7.22
N GLU A 79 10.94 -11.29 6.65
CA GLU A 79 9.50 -11.43 6.86
C GLU A 79 8.78 -11.33 5.52
N GLY A 80 7.77 -12.16 5.28
CA GLY A 80 7.02 -12.12 4.03
C GLY A 80 6.27 -13.40 3.71
N PRO A 81 5.75 -13.53 2.47
CA PRO A 81 5.26 -14.81 1.97
C PRO A 81 6.30 -15.92 2.15
N GLU A 82 5.83 -17.15 2.36
CA GLU A 82 6.60 -18.38 2.59
C GLU A 82 7.40 -18.45 3.89
N VAL A 83 8.12 -17.38 4.27
CA VAL A 83 8.93 -17.34 5.51
C VAL A 83 8.11 -16.96 6.75
N GLY A 84 6.96 -16.32 6.55
CA GLY A 84 6.09 -15.88 7.63
C GLY A 84 6.67 -14.67 8.37
N GLY A 85 6.35 -14.57 9.66
CA GLY A 85 6.75 -13.46 10.51
C GLY A 85 5.63 -13.01 11.45
N PRO A 86 5.94 -12.17 12.44
CA PRO A 86 5.00 -11.79 13.50
C PRO A 86 3.82 -10.93 13.01
N TYR A 87 3.90 -10.37 11.80
CA TYR A 87 2.86 -9.49 11.23
C TYR A 87 2.13 -10.13 10.05
N ALA A 88 2.24 -11.45 9.89
CA ALA A 88 1.51 -12.22 8.89
C ALA A 88 -0.01 -11.98 8.98
N PRO A 89 -0.76 -12.12 7.87
CA PRO A 89 -0.29 -12.49 6.53
C PRO A 89 0.38 -11.31 5.79
N TYR A 90 1.32 -11.60 4.90
CA TYR A 90 2.07 -10.59 4.13
C TYR A 90 1.54 -10.40 2.69
N VAL A 91 0.30 -10.83 2.43
CA VAL A 91 -0.43 -10.62 1.19
C VAL A 91 -1.69 -9.82 1.54
N GLN A 92 -1.93 -8.69 0.89
CA GLN A 92 -2.97 -7.75 1.32
C GLN A 92 -4.39 -8.26 1.13
N SER A 93 -4.66 -9.04 0.08
CA SER A 93 -5.96 -9.70 -0.10
C SER A 93 -6.35 -10.61 1.06
N GLN A 94 -5.38 -11.06 1.87
CA GLN A 94 -5.60 -11.88 3.07
C GLN A 94 -5.78 -11.06 4.35
N ARG A 95 -5.80 -9.72 4.27
CA ARG A 95 -5.82 -8.79 5.40
C ARG A 95 -7.10 -7.95 5.50
N LEU A 96 -8.16 -8.32 4.76
CA LEU A 96 -9.38 -7.53 4.66
C LEU A 96 -10.01 -7.20 6.02
N ASP A 97 -10.01 -8.15 6.97
CA ASP A 97 -10.54 -7.92 8.32
C ASP A 97 -9.81 -6.82 9.08
N ILE A 98 -8.49 -6.71 8.88
CA ILE A 98 -7.68 -5.65 9.51
C ILE A 98 -8.06 -4.29 8.92
N TYR A 99 -8.26 -4.22 7.61
CA TYR A 99 -8.65 -2.97 6.95
C TYR A 99 -10.05 -2.54 7.35
N ALA A 100 -10.99 -3.49 7.45
CA ALA A 100 -12.35 -3.23 7.90
C ALA A 100 -12.37 -2.70 9.35
N ASP A 101 -11.65 -3.34 10.28
CA ASP A 101 -11.54 -2.88 11.67
C ASP A 101 -10.94 -1.48 11.77
N VAL A 102 -9.86 -1.20 11.04
CA VAL A 102 -9.24 0.14 11.03
C VAL A 102 -10.19 1.18 10.41
N ALA A 103 -10.89 0.86 9.33
CA ALA A 103 -11.86 1.76 8.71
C ALA A 103 -13.01 2.11 9.68
N VAL A 104 -13.54 1.12 10.40
CA VAL A 104 -14.56 1.33 11.44
C VAL A 104 -14.04 2.26 12.55
N ARG A 105 -12.79 2.07 13.01
CA ARG A 105 -12.19 2.93 14.04
C ARG A 105 -11.99 4.36 13.55
N LEU A 106 -11.52 4.55 12.32
CA LEU A 106 -11.35 5.88 11.71
C LEU A 106 -12.69 6.58 11.55
N HIS A 107 -13.71 5.87 11.09
CA HIS A 107 -15.08 6.39 10.96
C HIS A 107 -15.64 6.80 12.34
N ALA A 108 -15.53 5.93 13.35
CA ALA A 108 -16.00 6.21 14.70
C ALA A 108 -15.25 7.39 15.37
N ALA A 109 -13.99 7.62 15.00
CA ALA A 109 -13.19 8.76 15.48
C ALA A 109 -13.49 10.08 14.75
N GLY A 110 -14.31 10.07 13.70
CA GLY A 110 -14.57 11.23 12.84
C GLY A 110 -13.42 11.59 11.89
N GLU A 111 -12.44 10.68 11.73
CA GLU A 111 -11.29 10.83 10.82
C GLU A 111 -11.60 10.34 9.40
N ALA A 112 -12.72 9.63 9.22
CA ALA A 112 -13.27 9.19 7.95
C ALA A 112 -14.80 9.38 7.92
N TYR A 113 -15.37 9.44 6.72
CA TYR A 113 -16.81 9.58 6.47
C TYR A 113 -17.21 8.76 5.24
N ASP A 114 -18.46 8.32 5.21
CA ASP A 114 -19.03 7.63 4.05
C ASP A 114 -19.22 8.58 2.86
N CYS A 115 -18.91 8.09 1.66
CA CYS A 115 -19.14 8.81 0.41
C CYS A 115 -20.22 8.09 -0.40
N TYR A 116 -21.27 8.83 -0.75
CA TYR A 116 -22.43 8.32 -1.49
C TYR A 116 -22.45 8.77 -2.95
N CYS A 117 -21.43 9.52 -3.39
CA CYS A 117 -21.34 9.98 -4.77
C CYS A 117 -21.20 8.81 -5.74
N SER A 118 -22.03 8.81 -6.77
CA SER A 118 -21.87 7.95 -7.93
C SER A 118 -20.65 8.35 -8.77
N GLN A 119 -20.15 7.40 -9.56
CA GLN A 119 -19.04 7.67 -10.48
C GLN A 119 -19.38 8.80 -11.48
N ALA A 120 -20.63 8.87 -11.95
CA ALA A 120 -21.11 9.91 -12.86
C ALA A 120 -21.04 11.30 -12.21
N GLU A 121 -21.50 11.45 -10.97
CA GLU A 121 -21.41 12.72 -10.23
C GLU A 121 -19.95 13.14 -9.99
N LEU A 122 -19.08 12.18 -9.69
CA LEU A 122 -17.65 12.44 -9.51
C LEU A 122 -17.00 12.93 -10.81
N ASP A 123 -17.37 12.35 -11.95
CA ASP A 123 -16.83 12.73 -13.26
C ASP A 123 -17.38 14.11 -13.71
N GLU A 124 -18.66 14.39 -13.52
CA GLU A 124 -19.26 15.70 -13.79
C GLU A 124 -18.58 16.82 -12.99
N ARG A 125 -18.39 16.62 -11.68
CA ARG A 125 -17.70 17.59 -10.81
C ARG A 125 -16.25 17.77 -11.19
N ARG A 126 -15.59 16.69 -11.63
CA ARG A 126 -14.20 16.73 -12.11
C ARG A 126 -14.07 17.56 -13.40
N GLU A 127 -14.98 17.38 -14.35
CA GLU A 127 -14.98 18.16 -15.59
C GLU A 127 -15.32 19.63 -15.33
N ALA A 128 -16.28 19.93 -14.45
CA ALA A 128 -16.58 21.30 -14.03
C ALA A 128 -15.35 21.98 -13.39
N ALA A 129 -14.66 21.29 -12.47
CA ALA A 129 -13.45 21.80 -11.85
C ALA A 129 -12.33 22.08 -12.89
N ARG A 130 -12.15 21.18 -13.87
CA ARG A 130 -11.20 21.37 -14.98
C ARG A 130 -11.54 22.57 -15.84
N ALA A 131 -12.81 22.74 -16.20
CA ALA A 131 -13.27 23.87 -17.01
C ALA A 131 -13.03 25.23 -16.30
N GLU A 132 -13.08 25.24 -14.97
CA GLU A 132 -12.81 26.41 -14.13
C GLU A 132 -11.32 26.58 -13.78
N GLY A 133 -10.43 25.71 -14.26
CA GLY A 133 -9.01 25.74 -13.94
C GLY A 133 -8.67 25.38 -12.48
N ARG A 134 -9.60 24.74 -11.75
CA ARG A 134 -9.41 24.23 -10.40
C ARG A 134 -8.77 22.83 -10.42
N THR A 135 -8.18 22.43 -9.29
CA THR A 135 -7.57 21.11 -9.13
C THR A 135 -8.62 20.00 -9.32
N SER A 136 -8.33 19.02 -10.17
CA SER A 136 -9.18 17.84 -10.36
C SER A 136 -8.96 16.82 -9.24
N GLY A 137 -9.94 16.67 -8.36
CA GLY A 137 -9.95 15.76 -7.22
C GLY A 137 -11.34 15.71 -6.60
N TYR A 138 -11.53 14.88 -5.56
CA TYR A 138 -12.79 14.89 -4.82
C TYR A 138 -12.96 16.22 -4.08
N ASP A 139 -14.13 16.82 -4.17
CA ASP A 139 -14.47 18.13 -3.60
C ASP A 139 -14.88 18.07 -2.12
N GLY A 140 -14.94 16.87 -1.55
CA GLY A 140 -15.37 16.66 -0.17
C GLY A 140 -16.87 16.75 0.03
N HIS A 141 -17.67 16.59 -1.03
CA HIS A 141 -19.13 16.75 -0.99
C HIS A 141 -19.81 16.05 0.20
N CYS A 142 -19.42 14.81 0.49
CA CYS A 142 -20.05 14.00 1.52
C CYS A 142 -19.55 14.28 2.94
N ARG A 143 -18.54 15.16 3.11
CA ARG A 143 -17.88 15.38 4.42
C ARG A 143 -18.81 15.90 5.50
N SER A 144 -19.81 16.69 5.12
CA SER A 144 -20.70 17.40 6.04
C SER A 144 -22.17 17.16 5.72
N LEU A 145 -22.52 15.97 5.21
CA LEU A 145 -23.92 15.63 4.96
C LEU A 145 -24.70 15.54 6.28
N THR A 146 -25.94 16.00 6.24
CA THR A 146 -26.89 15.76 7.32
C THR A 146 -27.43 14.34 7.25
N GLU A 147 -28.02 13.84 8.35
CA GLU A 147 -28.70 12.54 8.35
C GLU A 147 -29.79 12.45 7.27
N GLU A 148 -30.51 13.55 7.00
CA GLU A 148 -31.53 13.63 5.94
C GLU A 148 -30.93 13.53 4.53
N GLN A 149 -29.69 13.98 4.33
CA GLN A 149 -28.99 13.85 3.05
C GLN A 149 -28.36 12.47 2.84
N MET A 150 -28.23 11.68 3.91
CA MET A 150 -27.71 10.30 3.87
C MET A 150 -28.83 9.24 3.75
N ALA A 151 -30.07 9.59 4.12
CA ALA A 151 -31.25 8.73 4.09
C ALA A 151 -31.89 8.63 2.68
#